data_AF-A0A8T0PFY9-F1
#
_entry.id   AF-A0A8T0PFY9-F1
#
_cell.length_a   1.000
_cell.length_b   1.000
_cell.length_c   1.000
_cell.angle_alpha   90.00
_cell.angle_beta   90.00
_cell.angle_gamma   90.00
#
_symmetry.space_group_name_H-M   'P 1'
#
loop_
_entity.id
_entity.type
_entity.pdbx_description
1 polymer ?
#
loop_
_entity_poly.entity_id
_entity_poly.type
_entity_poly.pdbx_seq_one_letter_code
_entity_poly.pdbx_strand_id
1 'polypeptide(L)'
;MHTGAAYCFVCYLFKDSSKYPGGDAFVNEGFRNWNVKCRICRHVGAINSAHNEAEEKYNLFMKPRTSIHESIGSNSADFKAKYLARLTWSLKCIRYLLRQGLAFRGHNEGKDSNNQGNFRDLLAWQAGNFEEVNMVVLENAPHNCQMIDHKIQK
;
A
#
# COMPACT_ATOMS: atom_id res chain seq x y z
N MET A 1 8.66 42.42 2.09
CA MET A 1 8.31 41.01 1.84
C MET A 1 6.87 40.95 1.34
N HIS A 2 6.64 40.81 0.03
CA HIS A 2 5.28 40.61 -0.51
C HIS A 2 5.05 39.13 -0.77
N THR A 3 4.65 38.40 0.27
CA THR A 3 4.32 36.96 0.22
C THR A 3 2.83 36.77 -0.11
N GLY A 4 2.44 36.97 -1.36
CA GLY A 4 1.04 36.91 -1.77
C GLY A 4 0.82 36.42 -3.20
N ALA A 5 1.43 35.30 -3.57
CA ALA A 5 1.24 34.68 -4.88
C ALA A 5 0.46 33.36 -4.75
N ALA A 6 -0.55 33.18 -5.59
CA ALA A 6 -1.37 31.98 -5.66
C ALA A 6 -0.86 31.02 -6.74
N TYR A 7 -0.89 29.73 -6.46
CA TYR A 7 -0.51 28.68 -7.40
C TYR A 7 -1.67 27.72 -7.58
N CYS A 8 -1.81 27.13 -8.77
CA CYS A 8 -2.72 26.03 -8.99
C CYS A 8 -1.98 24.72 -8.72
N PHE A 9 -2.28 24.08 -7.59
CA PHE A 9 -1.63 22.83 -7.18
C PHE A 9 -1.73 21.73 -8.23
N VAL A 10 -2.91 21.56 -8.82
CA VAL A 10 -3.20 20.54 -9.83
C VAL A 10 -2.35 20.77 -11.10
N CYS A 11 -2.34 22.00 -11.62
CA CYS A 11 -1.52 22.33 -12.79
C CYS A 11 -0.03 22.28 -12.48
N TYR A 12 0.39 22.59 -11.25
CA TYR A 12 1.79 22.54 -10.86
C TYR A 12 2.37 21.12 -10.96
N LEU A 13 1.58 20.11 -10.55
CA LEU A 13 2.02 18.72 -10.51
C LEU A 13 1.70 17.90 -11.77
N PHE A 14 0.54 18.14 -12.40
CA PHE A 14 -0.01 17.23 -13.41
C PHE A 14 -0.11 17.84 -14.82
N LYS A 15 0.35 19.08 -15.02
CA LYS A 15 0.33 19.71 -16.34
C LYS A 15 1.24 18.96 -17.32
N ASP A 16 0.70 18.74 -18.52
CA ASP A 16 1.47 18.21 -19.64
C ASP A 16 2.30 19.32 -20.30
N SER A 17 3.60 19.33 -20.00
CA SER A 17 4.53 20.33 -20.55
C SER A 17 4.85 20.12 -22.03
N SER A 18 4.59 18.92 -22.57
CA SER A 18 4.81 18.59 -23.98
C SER A 18 3.65 19.10 -24.85
N LYS A 19 2.41 18.92 -24.36
CA LYS A 19 1.19 19.36 -25.03
C LYS A 19 0.91 20.86 -24.86
N TYR A 20 1.31 21.43 -23.72
CA TYR A 20 1.13 22.84 -23.40
C TYR A 20 2.47 23.50 -23.05
N PRO A 21 3.34 23.73 -24.05
CA PRO A 21 4.65 24.36 -23.83
C PRO A 21 4.47 25.82 -23.39
N GLY A 22 5.08 26.17 -22.25
CA GLY A 22 5.02 27.50 -21.62
C GLY A 22 4.28 27.47 -20.29
N GLY A 23 4.84 28.05 -19.23
CA GLY A 23 4.22 28.11 -17.90
C GLY A 23 3.28 29.31 -17.76
N ASP A 24 2.07 29.09 -17.24
CA ASP A 24 1.23 30.21 -16.83
C ASP A 24 1.66 30.72 -15.45
N ALA A 25 1.16 31.90 -15.08
CA ALA A 25 1.46 32.51 -13.79
C ALA A 25 1.03 31.63 -12.60
N PHE A 26 0.19 30.61 -12.79
CA PHE A 26 -0.29 29.72 -11.73
C PHE A 26 0.65 28.55 -11.42
N VAL A 27 1.68 28.33 -12.24
CA VAL A 27 2.64 27.22 -12.06
C VAL A 27 4.05 27.74 -11.76
N ASN A 28 4.58 28.69 -12.53
CA ASN A 28 5.99 29.08 -12.43
C ASN A 28 6.23 30.32 -11.56
N GLU A 29 5.54 31.42 -11.86
CA GLU A 29 5.85 32.74 -11.28
C GLU A 29 4.98 33.09 -10.06
N GLY A 30 3.86 32.39 -9.90
CA GLY A 30 2.83 32.66 -8.91
C GLY A 30 1.91 33.82 -9.32
N PHE A 31 0.61 33.60 -9.19
CA PHE A 31 -0.42 34.55 -9.59
C PHE A 31 -0.73 35.53 -8.45
N ARG A 32 -0.34 36.79 -8.60
CA ARG A 32 -0.50 37.82 -7.55
C ARG A 32 -1.83 38.59 -7.62
N ASN A 33 -2.51 38.55 -8.75
CA ASN A 33 -3.74 39.33 -9.01
C ASN A 33 -5.01 38.51 -8.72
N TRP A 34 -5.08 37.83 -7.57
CA TRP A 34 -6.20 36.95 -7.20
C TRP A 34 -7.56 37.65 -7.16
N ASN A 35 -7.58 38.98 -6.99
CA ASN A 35 -8.78 39.81 -7.08
C ASN A 35 -9.35 39.90 -8.51
N VAL A 36 -8.59 39.54 -9.55
CA VAL A 36 -9.02 39.55 -10.95
C VAL A 36 -9.65 38.19 -11.31
N LYS A 37 -10.93 38.01 -10.95
CA LYS A 37 -11.67 36.75 -11.15
C LYS A 37 -11.65 36.24 -12.59
N CYS A 38 -11.70 37.13 -13.59
CA CYS A 38 -11.69 36.71 -15.01
C CYS A 38 -10.42 35.96 -15.40
N ARG A 39 -9.28 36.24 -14.75
CA ARG A 39 -8.01 35.53 -14.99
C ARG A 39 -8.06 34.11 -14.43
N ILE A 40 -8.72 33.91 -13.30
CA ILE A 40 -8.95 32.58 -12.71
C ILE A 40 -9.88 31.77 -13.62
N CYS A 41 -11.00 32.36 -14.07
CA CYS A 41 -11.91 31.68 -15.01
C CYS A 41 -11.19 31.29 -16.31
N ARG A 42 -10.31 32.16 -16.83
CA ARG A 42 -9.53 31.86 -18.03
C ARG A 42 -8.47 30.77 -17.81
N HIS A 43 -7.91 30.68 -16.60
CA HIS A 43 -6.98 29.60 -16.24
C HIS A 43 -7.70 28.24 -16.20
N VAL A 44 -8.87 28.16 -15.56
CA VAL A 44 -9.72 26.97 -15.58
C VAL A 44 -10.11 26.62 -17.02
N GLY A 45 -10.51 27.62 -17.81
CA GLY A 45 -10.78 27.47 -19.24
C GLY A 45 -11.96 26.53 -19.53
N ALA A 46 -12.00 26.00 -20.75
CA ALA A 46 -13.01 25.03 -21.20
C ALA A 46 -12.63 23.59 -20.78
N ILE A 47 -13.52 22.63 -21.02
CA ILE A 47 -13.36 21.21 -20.65
C ILE A 47 -12.05 20.59 -21.17
N ASN A 48 -11.55 21.05 -22.31
CA ASN A 48 -10.30 20.60 -22.93
C ASN A 48 -9.07 21.48 -22.59
N SER A 49 -9.17 22.32 -21.57
CA SER A 49 -8.06 23.15 -21.11
C SER A 49 -6.98 22.32 -20.44
N ALA A 50 -5.76 22.88 -20.38
CA ALA A 50 -4.66 22.29 -19.63
C ALA A 50 -5.00 22.07 -18.14
N HIS A 51 -5.83 22.94 -17.55
CA HIS A 51 -6.27 22.80 -16.16
C HIS A 51 -7.19 21.60 -15.96
N ASN A 52 -8.25 21.47 -16.78
CA ASN A 52 -9.18 20.34 -16.65
C ASN A 52 -8.49 19.00 -16.93
N GLU A 53 -7.54 18.94 -17.87
CA GLU A 53 -6.76 17.72 -18.11
C GLU A 53 -5.83 17.39 -16.93
N ALA A 54 -5.18 18.40 -16.34
CA ALA A 54 -4.38 18.20 -15.13
C ALA A 54 -5.26 17.78 -13.94
N GLU A 55 -6.49 18.30 -13.84
CA GLU A 55 -7.47 17.95 -12.82
C GLU A 55 -7.99 16.52 -12.99
N GLU A 56 -8.20 16.07 -14.22
CA GLU A 56 -8.52 14.68 -14.51
C GLU A 56 -7.39 13.74 -14.07
N LYS A 57 -6.13 14.07 -14.40
CA LYS A 57 -4.95 13.31 -13.95
C LYS A 57 -4.83 13.28 -12.42
N TYR A 58 -5.06 14.42 -11.76
CA TYR A 58 -5.11 14.52 -10.31
C TYR A 58 -6.23 13.66 -9.71
N ASN A 59 -7.43 13.69 -10.28
CA ASN A 59 -8.56 12.88 -9.85
C ASN A 59 -8.30 11.38 -10.05
N LEU A 60 -7.63 11.00 -11.14
CA LEU A 60 -7.19 9.62 -11.38
C LEU A 60 -6.10 9.20 -10.38
N PHE A 61 -5.20 10.10 -10.02
CA PHE A 61 -4.19 9.88 -8.98
C PHE A 61 -4.80 9.74 -7.58
N MET A 62 -5.79 10.58 -7.25
CA MET A 62 -6.48 10.57 -5.95
C MET A 62 -7.49 9.42 -5.82
N LYS A 63 -7.99 8.88 -6.93
CA LYS A 63 -8.81 7.67 -6.92
C LYS A 63 -7.91 6.47 -6.62
N PRO A 64 -8.08 5.76 -5.49
CA PRO A 64 -7.19 4.67 -5.09
C PRO A 64 -7.12 3.47 -6.06
N ARG A 65 -7.99 3.43 -7.08
CA ARG A 65 -8.31 2.25 -7.89
C ARG A 65 -7.32 1.88 -9.00
N THR A 66 -6.25 2.64 -9.22
CA THR A 66 -5.38 2.48 -10.42
C THR A 66 -3.89 2.40 -10.12
N SER A 67 -3.47 2.29 -8.85
CA SER A 67 -2.06 2.02 -8.57
C SER A 67 -1.72 0.55 -8.85
N ILE A 68 -0.57 0.29 -9.48
CA ILE A 68 0.00 -1.06 -9.69
C ILE A 68 0.16 -1.80 -8.35
N HIS A 69 0.30 -1.06 -7.26
CA HIS A 69 0.35 -1.62 -5.91
C HIS A 69 -0.96 -2.32 -5.50
N GLU A 70 -2.12 -1.89 -6.05
CA GLU A 70 -3.39 -2.61 -5.90
C GLU A 70 -3.61 -3.70 -6.95
N SER A 71 -2.96 -3.72 -8.12
CA SER A 71 -3.13 -4.86 -9.06
C SER A 71 -2.46 -6.15 -8.56
N ILE A 72 -1.50 -6.02 -7.63
CA ILE A 72 -0.96 -7.14 -6.83
C ILE A 72 -1.77 -7.32 -5.53
N GLY A 73 -2.55 -6.30 -5.14
CA GLY A 73 -3.28 -6.18 -3.88
C GLY A 73 -4.82 -6.24 -3.97
N SER A 74 -5.41 -6.55 -5.13
CA SER A 74 -6.84 -6.86 -5.31
C SER A 74 -7.14 -8.28 -4.81
N ASN A 75 -6.60 -8.55 -3.64
CA ASN A 75 -6.94 -9.64 -2.77
C ASN A 75 -8.41 -9.48 -2.45
N SER A 76 -9.23 -10.36 -3.02
CA SER A 76 -10.66 -10.49 -2.73
C SER A 76 -10.90 -10.37 -1.21
N ALA A 77 -12.13 -9.99 -0.81
CA ALA A 77 -12.48 -9.97 0.62
C ALA A 77 -12.08 -11.29 1.33
N ASP A 78 -12.19 -12.40 0.62
CA ASP A 78 -11.69 -13.72 1.00
C ASP A 78 -10.17 -13.78 1.24
N PHE A 79 -9.33 -13.26 0.32
CA PHE A 79 -7.89 -13.23 0.56
C PHE A 79 -7.53 -12.39 1.80
N LYS A 80 -8.17 -11.22 1.99
CA LYS A 80 -7.93 -10.38 3.18
C LYS A 80 -8.33 -11.11 4.46
N ALA A 81 -9.48 -11.79 4.46
CA ALA A 81 -9.92 -12.61 5.58
C ALA A 81 -8.93 -13.73 5.88
N LYS A 82 -8.47 -14.47 4.86
CA LYS A 82 -7.46 -15.52 5.02
C LYS A 82 -6.12 -14.96 5.50
N TYR A 83 -5.70 -13.79 5.04
CA TYR A 83 -4.48 -13.12 5.53
C TYR A 83 -4.58 -12.74 7.01
N LEU A 84 -5.71 -12.13 7.43
CA LEU A 84 -5.94 -11.80 8.83
C LEU A 84 -5.99 -13.05 9.72
N ALA A 85 -6.60 -14.14 9.23
CA ALA A 85 -6.60 -15.42 9.93
C ALA A 85 -5.16 -15.93 10.15
N ARG A 86 -4.34 -16.01 9.10
CA ARG A 86 -2.91 -16.40 9.20
C ARG A 86 -2.14 -15.56 10.20
N LEU A 87 -2.29 -14.24 10.11
CA LEU A 87 -1.60 -13.29 10.99
C LEU A 87 -2.01 -13.53 12.45
N THR A 88 -3.31 -13.70 12.70
CA THR A 88 -3.85 -13.93 14.04
C THR A 88 -3.28 -15.19 14.68
N TRP A 89 -3.24 -16.30 13.93
CA TRP A 89 -2.71 -17.57 14.44
C TRP A 89 -1.19 -17.53 14.65
N SER A 90 -0.46 -16.87 13.75
CA SER A 90 0.98 -16.62 13.91
C SER A 90 1.26 -15.80 15.19
N LEU A 91 0.49 -14.72 15.44
CA LEU A 91 0.62 -13.91 16.65
C LEU A 91 0.29 -14.69 17.92
N LYS A 92 -0.68 -15.60 17.89
CA LYS A 92 -0.97 -16.49 19.03
C LYS A 92 0.23 -17.39 19.34
N CYS A 93 0.86 -17.98 18.32
CA CYS A 93 2.07 -18.78 18.48
C CYS A 93 3.20 -17.95 19.10
N ILE A 94 3.47 -16.77 18.53
CA ILE A 94 4.50 -15.84 19.04
C ILE A 94 4.26 -15.49 20.50
N ARG A 95 3.02 -15.10 20.84
CA ARG A 95 2.66 -14.74 22.21
C ARG A 95 2.86 -15.89 23.19
N TYR A 96 2.54 -17.11 22.78
CA TYR A 96 2.76 -18.30 23.60
C TYR A 96 4.25 -18.54 23.86
N LEU A 97 5.08 -18.53 22.81
CA LEU A 97 6.52 -18.77 22.92
C LEU A 97 7.22 -17.71 23.77
N LEU A 98 6.87 -16.43 23.56
CA LEU A 98 7.37 -15.32 24.39
C LEU A 98 7.02 -15.51 25.86
N ARG A 99 5.79 -15.92 26.16
CA ARG A 99 5.34 -16.16 27.53
C ARG A 99 6.10 -17.29 28.22
N GLN A 100 6.52 -18.31 27.46
CA GLN A 100 7.29 -19.44 27.97
C GLN A 100 8.80 -19.21 27.93
N GLY A 101 9.28 -18.11 27.32
CA GLY A 101 10.71 -17.88 27.10
C GLY A 101 11.34 -18.87 26.14
N LEU A 102 10.56 -19.45 25.22
CA LEU A 102 11.03 -20.43 24.26
C LEU A 102 11.57 -19.75 23.00
N ALA A 103 12.68 -20.28 22.47
CA ALA A 103 13.20 -19.85 21.18
C ALA A 103 12.17 -20.11 20.08
N PHE A 104 12.04 -19.19 19.13
CA PHE A 104 11.12 -19.35 18.00
C PHE A 104 11.63 -20.37 16.99
N ARG A 105 12.95 -20.38 16.79
CA ARG A 105 13.63 -21.01 15.66
C ARG A 105 14.41 -22.23 16.11
N GLY A 106 14.47 -23.22 15.23
CA GLY A 106 15.36 -24.36 15.33
C GLY A 106 16.71 -24.05 14.68
N HIS A 107 17.69 -24.92 14.89
CA HIS A 107 18.98 -24.81 14.19
C HIS A 107 18.82 -25.08 12.68
N ASN A 108 17.88 -25.95 12.31
CA ASN A 108 17.55 -26.26 10.93
C ASN A 108 16.02 -26.22 10.73
N GLU A 109 15.54 -25.25 9.95
CA GLU A 109 14.12 -25.10 9.61
C GLU A 109 13.77 -25.73 8.25
N GLY A 110 14.66 -26.57 7.70
CA GLY A 110 14.41 -27.34 6.48
C GLY A 110 13.25 -28.33 6.65
N LYS A 111 12.56 -28.65 5.56
CA LYS A 111 11.41 -29.57 5.57
C LYS A 111 11.74 -30.95 6.16
N ASP A 112 12.97 -31.42 5.94
CA ASP A 112 13.44 -32.73 6.40
C ASP A 112 14.05 -32.69 7.82
N SER A 113 14.00 -31.55 8.51
CA SER A 113 14.50 -31.42 9.87
C SER A 113 13.52 -32.06 10.87
N ASN A 114 14.05 -32.86 11.79
CA ASN A 114 13.29 -33.41 12.92
C ASN A 114 12.83 -32.33 13.91
N ASN A 115 13.45 -31.16 13.90
CA ASN A 115 13.08 -30.02 14.73
C ASN A 115 13.17 -28.76 13.87
N GLN A 116 12.04 -28.34 13.32
CA GLN A 116 11.92 -27.17 12.45
C GLN A 116 11.81 -25.85 13.25
N GLY A 117 11.90 -25.92 14.58
CA GLY A 117 11.75 -24.79 15.48
C GLY A 117 10.35 -24.69 16.07
N ASN A 118 10.29 -24.24 17.32
CA ASN A 118 9.07 -24.23 18.12
C ASN A 118 7.92 -23.44 17.46
N PHE A 119 8.21 -22.39 16.70
CA PHE A 119 7.16 -21.65 15.99
C PHE A 119 6.50 -22.49 14.90
N ARG A 120 7.30 -23.17 14.05
CA ARG A 120 6.77 -24.00 12.97
C ARG A 120 6.03 -25.20 13.52
N ASP A 121 6.57 -25.83 14.55
CA ASP A 121 5.95 -27.00 15.20
C ASP A 121 4.63 -26.61 15.87
N LEU A 122 4.56 -25.47 16.55
CA LEU A 122 3.33 -24.98 17.17
C LEU A 122 2.28 -24.59 16.13
N LEU A 123 2.70 -23.97 15.02
CA LEU A 123 1.80 -23.60 13.93
C LEU A 123 1.28 -24.85 13.19
N ALA A 124 2.13 -25.86 12.99
CA ALA A 124 1.75 -27.16 12.44
C ALA A 124 0.81 -27.93 13.37
N TRP A 125 1.06 -27.88 14.68
CA TRP A 125 0.14 -28.43 15.67
C TRP A 125 -1.23 -27.76 15.60
N GLN A 126 -1.30 -26.42 15.50
CA GLN A 126 -2.58 -25.73 15.31
C GLN A 126 -3.26 -26.12 13.99
N ALA A 127 -2.52 -26.21 12.88
CA ALA A 127 -3.07 -26.66 11.61
C ALA A 127 -3.65 -28.09 11.69
N GLY A 128 -2.99 -29.01 12.40
CA GLY A 128 -3.48 -30.36 12.60
C GLY A 128 -4.70 -30.49 13.50
N ASN A 129 -4.99 -29.48 14.34
CA ASN A 129 -6.10 -29.50 15.29
C ASN A 129 -7.30 -28.63 14.87
N PHE A 130 -7.08 -27.65 13.98
CA PHE A 130 -8.10 -26.67 13.58
C PHE A 130 -8.14 -26.55 12.05
N GLU A 131 -9.23 -27.03 11.45
CA GLU A 131 -9.45 -27.04 9.99
C GLU A 131 -9.32 -25.63 9.40
N GLU A 132 -9.86 -24.61 10.09
CA GLU A 132 -9.79 -23.22 9.68
C GLU A 132 -8.36 -22.65 9.67
N VAL A 133 -7.47 -23.21 10.49
CA VAL A 133 -6.05 -22.88 10.50
C VAL A 133 -5.36 -23.59 9.35
N ASN A 134 -5.62 -24.90 9.21
CA ASN A 134 -5.04 -25.73 8.16
C ASN A 134 -5.23 -25.09 6.78
N MET A 135 -6.44 -24.64 6.47
CA MET A 135 -6.79 -24.02 5.19
C MET A 135 -6.02 -22.73 4.86
N VAL A 136 -5.35 -22.11 5.83
CA VAL A 136 -4.76 -20.78 5.63
C VAL A 136 -3.27 -20.71 5.90
N VAL A 137 -2.66 -21.60 6.70
CA VAL A 137 -1.23 -21.51 7.10
C VAL A 137 -0.32 -22.49 6.34
N LEU A 138 1.00 -22.37 6.57
CA LEU A 138 2.03 -23.27 6.05
C LEU A 138 1.94 -23.47 4.52
N GLU A 139 1.76 -24.71 4.04
CA GLU A 139 1.72 -25.04 2.61
C GLU A 139 0.45 -24.52 1.92
N ASN A 140 -0.61 -24.24 2.69
CA ASN A 140 -1.86 -23.67 2.19
C ASN A 140 -1.84 -22.13 2.14
N ALA A 141 -0.80 -21.50 2.68
CA ALA A 141 -0.58 -20.07 2.53
C ALA A 141 0.10 -19.76 1.18
N PRO A 142 -0.29 -18.67 0.49
CA PRO A 142 0.44 -18.16 -0.67
C PRO A 142 1.91 -17.93 -0.29
N HIS A 143 2.85 -18.19 -1.20
CA HIS A 143 4.28 -18.24 -0.92
C HIS A 143 4.81 -17.05 -0.09
N ASN A 144 4.50 -15.82 -0.52
CA ASN A 144 4.93 -14.60 0.18
C ASN A 144 4.16 -14.31 1.48
N CYS A 145 3.16 -15.13 1.83
CA CYS A 145 2.25 -14.97 2.95
C CYS A 145 2.35 -16.11 3.99
N GLN A 146 3.35 -16.98 3.90
CA GLN A 146 3.52 -18.08 4.85
C GLN A 146 3.91 -17.59 6.26
N MET A 147 4.48 -16.39 6.38
CA MET A 147 4.90 -15.77 7.65
C MET A 147 5.94 -16.60 8.43
N ILE A 148 6.66 -17.48 7.75
CA ILE A 148 7.72 -18.36 8.30
C ILE A 148 9.13 -17.93 7.90
N ASP A 149 9.28 -16.73 7.33
CA ASP A 149 10.58 -16.21 6.93
C ASP A 149 11.38 -15.76 8.16
N HIS A 150 12.68 -16.07 8.14
CA HIS A 150 13.63 -15.73 9.19
C HIS A 150 13.67 -14.24 9.55
N LYS A 151 13.37 -13.32 8.61
CA LYS A 151 13.33 -11.88 8.90
C LYS A 151 12.10 -11.46 9.70
N ILE A 152 11.03 -12.26 9.65
CA ILE A 152 9.77 -12.04 10.36
C ILE A 152 9.85 -12.64 11.78
N GLN A 153 10.51 -13.79 11.91
CA GLN A 153 10.71 -14.50 13.17
C GLN A 153 11.93 -13.93 13.94
N LYS A 154 11.76 -12.78 14.58
CA LYS A 154 12.78 -12.15 15.45
C LYS A 154 12.54 -12.41 16.92
#